data_AF-A0A1Y1R9T4-F1
#
_entry.id   AF-A0A1Y1R9T4-F1
#
_cell.length_a   1.000
_cell.length_b   1.000
_cell.length_c   1.000
_cell.angle_alpha   90.00
_cell.angle_beta   90.00
_cell.angle_gamma   90.00
#
_symmetry.space_group_name_H-M   'P 1'
#
loop_
_entity.id
_entity.type
_entity.pdbx_description
1 polymer ?
#
loop_
_entity_poly.entity_id
_entity_poly.type
_entity_poly.pdbx_seq_one_letter_code
_entity_poly.pdbx_strand_id
1 'polypeptide(L)'
;MKKAILILTSFLVAFVLLMPKEQLYYTMKRLLNEEHIQLTQKSVSDRWFLLHLEGVSLLYDGIKSVKAERADIWPWLLYNRLCVEKITPYPAIRKFLPASAQKAVITYTPFYPMKVLIHSEGDFGEMEGAFNLKEGRLHLLLHPTQTFSKSSVVRENFKKTDEGYLHESNLY
;
A
#
# COMPACT_ATOMS: atom_id res chain seq x y z
N MET A 1 -3.12 31.98 -22.96
CA MET A 1 -3.67 30.73 -22.38
C MET A 1 -2.96 29.47 -22.88
N LYS A 2 -2.95 29.14 -24.17
CA LYS A 2 -2.28 27.92 -24.70
C LYS A 2 -0.81 27.77 -24.30
N LYS A 3 -0.02 28.85 -24.40
CA LYS A 3 1.41 28.86 -23.99
C LYS A 3 1.60 28.62 -22.49
N ALA A 4 0.72 29.17 -21.65
CA ALA A 4 0.81 29.01 -20.20
C ALA A 4 0.50 27.57 -19.76
N ILE A 5 -0.51 26.94 -20.38
CA ILE A 5 -0.84 25.52 -20.16
C ILE A 5 0.35 24.65 -20.58
N LEU A 6 0.93 24.91 -21.74
CA LEU A 6 2.09 24.15 -22.22
C LEU A 6 3.28 24.26 -21.26
N ILE A 7 3.60 25.47 -20.78
CA ILE A 7 4.68 25.71 -19.82
C ILE A 7 4.40 24.97 -18.50
N LEU A 8 3.18 25.10 -17.97
CA LEU A 8 2.79 24.44 -16.73
C LEU A 8 2.88 22.91 -16.84
N THR A 9 2.32 22.32 -17.89
CA THR A 9 2.39 20.87 -18.10
C THR A 9 3.84 20.40 -18.27
N SER A 10 4.65 21.13 -19.04
CA SER A 10 6.08 20.80 -19.22
C SER A 10 6.84 20.87 -17.90
N PHE A 11 6.56 21.89 -17.08
CA PHE A 11 7.14 22.01 -15.75
C PHE A 11 6.73 20.86 -14.84
N LEU A 12 5.45 20.47 -14.80
CA LEU A 12 4.98 19.36 -13.97
C LEU A 12 5.62 18.02 -14.40
N VAL A 13 5.74 17.78 -15.71
CA VAL A 13 6.41 16.59 -16.25
C VAL A 13 7.90 16.59 -15.89
N ALA A 14 8.59 17.72 -16.11
CA ALA A 14 9.99 17.87 -15.73
C ALA A 14 10.19 17.67 -14.22
N PHE A 15 9.28 18.19 -13.39
CA PHE A 15 9.31 18.01 -11.96
C PHE A 15 9.25 16.53 -11.56
N VAL A 16 8.29 15.77 -12.11
CA VAL A 16 8.16 14.33 -11.81
C VAL A 16 9.37 13.54 -12.29
N LEU A 17 9.90 13.86 -13.48
CA LEU A 17 11.07 13.19 -14.05
C LEU A 17 12.34 13.44 -13.23
N LEU A 18 12.57 14.69 -12.81
CA LEU A 18 13.77 15.12 -12.09
C LEU A 18 13.64 14.98 -10.57
N MET A 19 12.49 14.50 -10.07
CA MET A 19 12.28 14.31 -8.64
C MET A 19 13.26 13.25 -8.08
N PRO A 20 13.88 13.52 -6.92
CA PRO A 20 14.78 12.57 -6.24
C PRO A 20 13.99 11.42 -5.57
N LYS A 21 13.44 10.52 -6.39
CA LYS A 21 12.50 9.47 -5.96
C LYS A 21 13.12 8.48 -4.98
N GLU A 22 14.41 8.16 -5.17
CA GLU A 22 15.17 7.32 -4.23
C GLU A 22 15.31 7.95 -2.85
N GLN A 23 15.65 9.23 -2.77
CA GLN A 23 15.80 9.96 -1.51
C GLN A 23 14.45 10.05 -0.78
N LEU A 24 13.35 10.24 -1.51
CA LEU A 24 12.00 10.20 -0.93
C LEU A 24 11.71 8.83 -0.31
N TYR A 25 12.04 7.76 -1.03
CA TYR A 25 11.89 6.39 -0.52
C TYR A 25 12.71 6.12 0.73
N TYR A 26 13.98 6.55 0.78
CA TYR A 26 14.80 6.38 1.98
C TYR A 26 14.30 7.21 3.16
N THR A 27 13.73 8.39 2.90
CA THR A 27 13.07 9.21 3.92
C THR A 27 11.85 8.49 4.49
N MET A 28 10.99 7.94 3.62
CA MET A 28 9.85 7.11 4.03
C MET A 28 10.30 5.90 4.85
N LYS A 29 11.36 5.19 4.42
CA LYS A 29 11.92 4.05 5.17
C LYS A 29 12.41 4.45 6.56
N ARG A 30 13.02 5.63 6.71
CA ARG A 30 13.43 6.15 8.02
C ARG A 30 12.23 6.44 8.92
N LEU A 31 11.20 7.10 8.40
CA LEU A 31 9.97 7.39 9.15
C LEU A 31 9.26 6.12 9.59
N LEU A 32 9.16 5.12 8.70
CA LEU A 32 8.59 3.82 9.05
C LEU A 32 9.39 3.11 10.14
N ASN A 33 10.72 3.25 10.14
CA ASN A 33 11.56 2.65 11.16
C ASN A 33 11.38 3.29 12.55
N GLU A 34 11.01 4.57 12.62
CA GLU A 34 10.61 5.24 13.87
C GLU A 34 9.33 4.60 14.45
N GLU A 35 8.45 4.09 13.58
CA GLU A 35 7.24 3.33 13.91
C GLU A 35 7.46 1.81 13.94
N HIS A 36 8.69 1.35 14.18
CA HIS A 36 9.07 -0.07 14.25
C HIS A 36 8.80 -0.90 12.97
N ILE A 37 8.57 -0.26 11.83
CA ILE A 37 8.37 -0.88 10.52
C ILE A 37 9.68 -0.77 9.70
N GLN A 38 10.37 -1.88 9.53
CA GLN A 38 11.60 -1.95 8.73
C GLN A 38 11.32 -2.51 7.35
N LEU A 39 11.71 -1.76 6.32
CA LEU A 39 11.68 -2.22 4.94
C LEU A 39 13.08 -2.59 4.47
N THR A 40 13.23 -3.79 3.90
CA THR A 40 14.44 -4.21 3.18
C THR A 40 14.09 -4.59 1.76
N GLN A 41 15.02 -4.44 0.84
CA GLN A 41 14.80 -4.67 -0.58
C GLN A 41 16.10 -5.13 -1.22
N LYS A 42 16.00 -5.93 -2.29
CA LYS A 42 17.16 -6.44 -3.02
C LYS A 42 17.76 -5.36 -3.92
N SER A 43 16.91 -4.60 -4.61
CA SER A 43 17.32 -3.54 -5.52
C SER A 43 16.31 -2.40 -5.49
N VAL A 44 16.81 -1.20 -5.81
CA VAL A 44 16.05 0.03 -6.02
C VAL A 44 16.47 0.56 -7.39
N SER A 45 15.50 0.90 -8.23
CA SER A 45 15.78 1.50 -9.53
C SER A 45 14.81 2.63 -9.84
N ASP A 46 15.34 3.83 -10.07
CA ASP A 46 14.58 4.95 -10.61
C ASP A 46 14.28 4.70 -12.11
N ARG A 47 13.00 4.66 -12.46
CA ARG A 47 12.52 4.46 -13.84
C ARG A 47 11.62 5.61 -14.25
N TRP A 48 12.22 6.74 -14.58
CA TRP A 48 11.58 7.94 -15.15
C TRP A 48 10.45 8.50 -14.26
N PHE A 49 9.25 7.91 -14.37
CA PHE A 49 8.03 8.32 -13.67
C PHE A 49 7.73 7.49 -12.42
N LEU A 50 8.47 6.40 -12.18
CA LEU A 50 8.25 5.52 -11.04
C LEU A 50 9.57 5.11 -10.38
N LEU A 51 9.48 4.69 -9.12
CA LEU A 51 10.54 3.99 -8.41
C LEU A 51 10.19 2.50 -8.32
N HIS A 52 11.06 1.65 -8.85
CA HIS A 52 10.87 0.20 -8.87
C HIS A 52 11.73 -0.46 -7.80
N LEU A 53 11.09 -1.26 -6.95
CA LEU A 53 11.69 -2.00 -5.85
C LEU A 53 11.52 -3.49 -6.09
N GLU A 54 12.60 -4.25 -5.90
CA GLU A 54 12.62 -5.69 -6.13
C GLU A 54 12.95 -6.44 -4.84
N GLY A 55 12.26 -7.55 -4.57
CA GLY A 55 12.48 -8.41 -3.41
C GLY A 55 12.28 -7.68 -2.07
N VAL A 56 11.13 -7.03 -1.90
CA VAL A 56 10.80 -6.25 -0.71
C VAL A 56 10.46 -7.18 0.46
N SER A 57 10.96 -6.91 1.65
CA SER A 57 10.59 -7.57 2.89
C SER A 57 10.28 -6.53 3.96
N LEU A 58 9.18 -6.73 4.66
CA LEU A 58 8.69 -5.90 5.76
C LEU A 58 8.87 -6.66 7.07
N LEU A 59 9.53 -6.01 8.02
CA LEU A 59 9.62 -6.46 9.39
C LEU A 59 8.84 -5.48 10.27
N TYR A 60 8.01 -6.01 11.17
CA TYR A 60 7.31 -5.24 12.18
C TYR A 60 7.82 -5.70 13.55
N ASP A 61 8.29 -4.77 14.39
CA ASP A 61 8.92 -5.09 15.68
C ASP A 61 10.07 -6.12 15.56
N GLY A 62 10.85 -6.04 14.48
CA GLY A 62 11.95 -6.97 14.19
C GLY A 62 11.51 -8.37 13.72
N ILE A 63 10.21 -8.65 13.68
CA ILE A 63 9.66 -9.90 13.18
C ILE A 63 9.48 -9.81 11.67
N LYS A 64 10.02 -10.77 10.92
CA LYS A 64 9.75 -10.89 9.48
C LYS A 64 8.28 -11.17 9.26
N SER A 65 7.56 -10.16 8.79
CA SER A 65 6.11 -10.20 8.62
C SER A 65 5.79 -10.60 7.20
N VAL A 66 6.06 -9.74 6.23
CA VAL A 66 5.59 -9.94 4.85
C VAL A 66 6.74 -9.77 3.87
N LYS A 67 6.73 -10.52 2.77
CA LYS A 67 7.61 -10.28 1.62
C LYS A 67 6.78 -10.05 0.36
N ALA A 68 7.29 -9.25 -0.55
CA ALA A 68 6.73 -9.01 -1.87
C ALA A 68 7.82 -9.17 -2.93
N GLU A 69 7.46 -9.69 -4.10
CA GLU A 69 8.44 -9.79 -5.19
C GLU A 69 8.77 -8.43 -5.77
N ARG A 70 7.77 -7.55 -5.86
CA ARG A 70 7.89 -6.24 -6.49
C ARG A 70 7.07 -5.18 -5.77
N ALA A 71 7.58 -3.96 -5.72
CA ALA A 71 6.80 -2.78 -5.42
C ALA A 71 7.16 -1.61 -6.33
N ASP A 72 6.17 -0.92 -6.88
CA ASP A 72 6.32 0.27 -7.70
C ASP A 72 5.69 1.47 -7.00
N ILE A 73 6.47 2.54 -6.82
CA ILE A 73 6.00 3.82 -6.30
C ILE A 73 5.85 4.78 -7.47
N TRP A 74 4.66 5.34 -7.62
CA TRP A 74 4.28 6.31 -8.64
C TRP A 74 4.02 7.66 -7.96
N PRO A 75 5.05 8.52 -7.82
CA PRO A 75 4.95 9.76 -7.08
C PRO A 75 4.40 10.90 -7.97
N TRP A 76 3.19 10.77 -8.50
CA TRP A 76 2.60 11.88 -9.23
C TRP A 76 2.14 12.98 -8.28
N LEU A 77 2.33 14.23 -8.71
CA LEU A 77 2.00 15.42 -7.92
C LEU A 77 0.55 15.44 -7.40
N LEU A 78 -0.39 14.97 -8.22
CA LEU A 78 -1.82 14.96 -7.89
C LEU A 78 -2.33 13.58 -7.47
N TYR A 79 -1.48 12.55 -7.57
CA TYR A 79 -1.90 11.17 -7.44
C TYR A 79 -0.70 10.26 -7.11
N ASN A 80 -0.54 9.92 -5.84
CA ASN A 80 0.52 9.02 -5.41
C ASN A 80 -0.03 7.61 -5.34
N ARG A 81 0.66 6.65 -5.97
CA ARG A 81 0.25 5.24 -5.96
C ARG A 81 1.43 4.35 -5.59
N LEU A 82 1.21 3.45 -4.64
CA LEU A 82 2.12 2.35 -4.32
C LEU A 82 1.44 1.05 -4.77
N CYS A 83 2.03 0.37 -5.74
CA CYS A 83 1.60 -0.95 -6.21
C CYS A 83 2.56 -2.01 -5.67
N VAL A 84 2.08 -3.00 -4.97
CA VAL A 84 2.89 -4.11 -4.44
C VAL A 84 2.34 -5.41 -5.01
N GLU A 85 3.21 -6.25 -5.55
CA GLU A 85 2.85 -7.50 -6.24
C GLU A 85 3.43 -8.73 -5.53
N LYS A 86 2.67 -9.82 -5.57
CA LYS A 86 3.02 -11.14 -5.01
C LYS A 86 3.47 -11.06 -3.56
N ILE A 87 2.57 -10.55 -2.74
CA ILE A 87 2.70 -10.38 -1.31
C ILE A 87 2.44 -11.71 -0.63
N THR A 88 3.43 -12.21 0.10
CA THR A 88 3.34 -13.47 0.84
C THR A 88 3.76 -13.29 2.29
N PRO A 89 2.97 -13.80 3.26
CA PRO A 89 3.33 -13.79 4.67
C PRO A 89 4.49 -14.76 4.94
N TYR A 90 5.45 -14.33 5.77
CA TYR A 90 6.48 -15.20 6.30
C TYR A 90 5.89 -16.25 7.25
N PRO A 91 6.57 -17.40 7.43
CA PRO A 91 6.06 -18.50 8.26
C PRO A 91 5.64 -18.09 9.68
N ALA A 92 6.34 -17.13 10.29
CA ALA A 92 6.07 -16.67 11.65
C ALA A 92 4.67 -16.05 11.81
N ILE A 93 4.18 -15.35 10.79
CA ILE A 93 2.88 -14.67 10.84
C ILE A 93 1.76 -15.37 10.06
N ARG A 94 2.05 -16.46 9.34
CA ARG A 94 1.05 -17.22 8.56
C ARG A 94 -0.13 -17.72 9.37
N LYS A 95 0.03 -17.91 10.68
CA LYS A 95 -1.07 -18.30 11.57
C LYS A 95 -2.11 -17.17 11.75
N PHE A 96 -1.65 -15.91 11.68
CA PHE A 96 -2.47 -14.72 11.85
C PHE A 96 -2.95 -14.16 10.51
N LEU A 97 -2.12 -14.27 9.47
CA LEU A 97 -2.43 -13.86 8.11
C LEU A 97 -2.12 -15.02 7.15
N PRO A 98 -3.06 -15.96 6.93
CA PRO A 98 -2.80 -17.19 6.17
C PRO A 98 -2.90 -17.00 4.65
N ALA A 99 -3.33 -15.84 4.17
CA ALA A 99 -3.53 -15.58 2.76
C ALA A 99 -2.42 -14.73 2.14
N SER A 100 -2.18 -14.95 0.86
CA SER A 100 -1.27 -14.15 0.03
C SER A 100 -2.08 -13.14 -0.78
N ALA A 101 -1.51 -11.96 -1.02
CA ALA A 101 -2.08 -10.99 -1.94
C ALA A 101 -1.32 -11.06 -3.27
N GLN A 102 -2.04 -11.18 -4.37
CA GLN A 102 -1.43 -11.08 -5.70
C GLN A 102 -1.04 -9.62 -5.97
N LYS A 103 -1.87 -8.68 -5.52
CA LYS A 103 -1.63 -7.25 -5.68
C LYS A 103 -2.26 -6.45 -4.55
N ALA A 104 -1.55 -5.40 -4.12
CA ALA A 104 -2.09 -4.35 -3.26
C ALA A 104 -1.74 -2.99 -3.87
N VAL A 105 -2.70 -2.09 -3.86
CA VAL A 105 -2.60 -0.73 -4.39
C VAL A 105 -3.01 0.22 -3.30
N ILE A 106 -2.08 1.04 -2.87
CA ILE A 106 -2.32 2.14 -1.94
C ILE A 106 -2.29 3.44 -2.73
N THR A 107 -3.30 4.26 -2.55
CA THR A 107 -3.51 5.48 -3.32
C THR A 107 -3.73 6.66 -2.38
N TYR A 108 -2.98 7.73 -2.61
CA TYR A 108 -3.17 9.01 -1.95
C TYR A 108 -3.34 10.12 -2.97
N THR A 109 -4.27 11.05 -2.72
CA THR A 109 -4.47 12.21 -3.59
C THR A 109 -4.70 13.48 -2.77
N PRO A 110 -4.12 14.62 -3.17
CA PRO A 110 -4.39 15.90 -2.53
C PRO A 110 -5.87 16.33 -2.60
N PHE A 111 -6.68 15.77 -3.51
CA PHE A 111 -8.12 16.06 -3.57
C PHE A 111 -8.90 15.48 -2.40
N TYR A 112 -8.39 14.43 -1.76
CA TYR A 112 -8.95 13.80 -0.57
C TYR A 112 -7.86 13.64 0.48
N PRO A 113 -7.31 14.74 1.02
CA PRO A 113 -6.05 14.74 1.75
C PRO A 113 -6.11 13.97 3.07
N MET A 114 -7.31 13.73 3.59
CA MET A 114 -7.52 12.96 4.83
C MET A 114 -7.75 11.47 4.58
N LYS A 115 -7.75 11.00 3.31
CA LYS A 115 -8.05 9.62 2.96
C LYS A 115 -6.91 8.99 2.16
N VAL A 116 -6.49 7.82 2.59
CA VAL A 116 -5.63 6.92 1.81
C VAL A 116 -6.48 5.73 1.38
N LEU A 117 -6.63 5.51 0.08
CA LEU A 117 -7.41 4.40 -0.45
C LEU A 117 -6.54 3.15 -0.56
N ILE A 118 -7.12 2.00 -0.26
CA ILE A 118 -6.48 0.70 -0.27
C ILE A 118 -7.34 -0.21 -1.13
N HIS A 119 -6.70 -0.89 -2.08
CA HIS A 119 -7.33 -1.96 -2.86
C HIS A 119 -6.37 -3.13 -2.92
N SER A 120 -6.84 -4.35 -2.69
CA SER A 120 -6.02 -5.55 -2.76
C SER A 120 -6.80 -6.75 -3.26
N GLU A 121 -6.12 -7.61 -4.00
CA GLU A 121 -6.66 -8.86 -4.55
C GLU A 121 -5.70 -10.01 -4.22
N GLY A 122 -6.24 -11.19 -3.94
CA GLY A 122 -5.43 -12.35 -3.59
C GLY A 122 -6.25 -13.62 -3.36
N ASP A 123 -5.62 -14.60 -2.72
CA ASP A 123 -6.26 -15.88 -2.38
C ASP A 123 -7.47 -15.68 -1.44
N PHE A 124 -7.45 -14.57 -0.71
CA PHE A 124 -8.55 -14.15 0.16
C PHE A 124 -9.75 -13.59 -0.58
N GLY A 125 -9.62 -13.16 -1.84
CA GLY A 125 -10.66 -12.45 -2.60
C GLY A 125 -10.24 -11.01 -2.87
N GLU A 126 -11.21 -10.10 -2.88
CA GLU A 126 -11.00 -8.67 -3.09
C GLU A 126 -11.20 -7.91 -1.79
N MET A 127 -10.36 -6.93 -1.53
CA MET A 127 -10.43 -6.07 -0.35
C MET A 127 -10.29 -4.62 -0.78
N GLU A 128 -11.28 -3.83 -0.43
CA GLU A 128 -11.29 -2.38 -0.62
C GLU A 128 -11.29 -1.69 0.72
N GLY A 129 -10.76 -0.48 0.79
CA GLY A 129 -10.76 0.24 2.05
C GLY A 129 -10.20 1.64 1.98
N ALA A 130 -10.30 2.32 3.11
CA ALA A 130 -9.73 3.63 3.29
C ALA A 130 -9.16 3.76 4.71
N PHE A 131 -8.02 4.43 4.79
CA PHE A 131 -7.46 4.92 6.04
C PHE A 131 -7.71 6.42 6.16
N ASN A 132 -8.42 6.84 7.20
CA ASN A 132 -8.65 8.24 7.52
C ASN A 132 -7.51 8.78 8.38
N LEU A 133 -6.66 9.62 7.79
CA LEU A 133 -5.49 10.21 8.44
C LEU A 133 -5.85 11.13 9.62
N LYS A 134 -7.01 11.78 9.57
CA LYS A 134 -7.46 12.69 10.65
C LYS A 134 -7.88 11.91 11.89
N GLU A 135 -8.54 10.78 11.69
CA GLU A 135 -9.20 10.04 12.76
C GLU A 135 -8.39 8.80 13.18
N GLY A 136 -7.34 8.44 12.44
CA GLY A 136 -6.61 7.19 12.66
C GLY A 136 -7.43 5.94 12.37
N ARG A 137 -8.48 6.06 11.54
CA ARG A 137 -9.45 4.97 11.34
C ARG A 137 -9.18 4.22 10.05
N LEU A 138 -8.97 2.93 10.18
CA LEU A 138 -8.90 2.00 9.05
C LEU A 138 -10.26 1.35 8.86
N HIS A 139 -10.78 1.43 7.65
CA HIS A 139 -12.02 0.79 7.24
C HIS A 139 -11.72 -0.11 6.05
N LEU A 140 -11.99 -1.41 6.18
CA LEU A 140 -11.75 -2.42 5.16
C LEU A 140 -13.04 -3.20 4.90
N LEU A 141 -13.41 -3.30 3.62
CA LEU A 141 -14.46 -4.16 3.11
C LEU A 141 -13.81 -5.31 2.34
N LEU A 142 -14.06 -6.53 2.82
CA LEU A 142 -13.57 -7.76 2.23
C LEU A 142 -14.72 -8.49 1.53
N HIS A 143 -14.51 -8.84 0.26
CA HIS A 143 -15.33 -9.75 -0.52
C HIS A 143 -14.57 -11.08 -0.64
N PRO A 144 -14.76 -12.01 0.32
CA PRO A 144 -13.89 -13.16 0.41
C PRO A 144 -14.23 -14.24 -0.62
N THR A 145 -13.23 -15.02 -1.00
CA THR A 145 -13.49 -16.28 -1.74
C THR A 145 -14.28 -17.26 -0.88
N GLN A 146 -14.96 -18.23 -1.51
CA GLN A 146 -15.70 -19.27 -0.79
C GLN A 146 -14.83 -20.01 0.24
N THR A 147 -13.56 -20.26 -0.09
CA THR A 147 -12.60 -20.91 0.79
C THR A 147 -12.18 -19.98 1.94
N PHE A 148 -11.85 -18.72 1.66
CA PHE A 148 -11.34 -17.79 2.67
C PHE A 148 -12.41 -17.31 3.64
N SER A 149 -13.68 -17.26 3.21
CA SER A 149 -14.82 -16.88 4.05
C SER A 149 -14.98 -17.76 5.31
N LYS A 150 -14.46 -18.99 5.28
CA LYS A 150 -14.51 -19.95 6.39
C LYS A 150 -13.32 -19.85 7.35
N SER A 151 -12.33 -19.00 7.05
CA SER A 151 -11.15 -18.83 7.88
C SER A 151 -11.50 -18.30 9.28
N SER A 152 -10.67 -18.60 10.28
CA SER A 152 -10.78 -17.98 11.61
C SER A 152 -10.58 -16.46 11.53
N VAL A 153 -9.65 -16.00 10.69
CA VAL A 153 -9.33 -14.58 10.51
C VAL A 153 -10.57 -13.75 10.13
N VAL A 154 -11.34 -14.22 9.14
CA VAL A 154 -12.57 -13.52 8.73
C VAL A 154 -13.59 -13.49 9.88
N ARG A 155 -13.78 -14.61 10.58
CA ARG A 155 -14.76 -14.71 11.66
C ARG A 155 -14.40 -13.89 12.90
N GLU A 156 -13.12 -13.78 13.22
CA GLU A 156 -12.61 -13.11 14.43
C GLU A 156 -12.46 -11.60 14.22
N ASN A 157 -12.10 -11.17 13.01
CA ASN A 157 -11.71 -9.78 12.75
C ASN A 157 -12.74 -9.00 11.93
N PHE A 158 -13.66 -9.66 11.22
CA PHE A 158 -14.63 -8.97 10.36
C PHE A 158 -16.08 -9.22 10.81
N LYS A 159 -16.89 -8.16 10.71
CA LYS A 159 -18.33 -8.21 10.90
C LYS A 159 -19.00 -8.43 9.55
N LYS A 160 -19.85 -9.44 9.44
CA LYS A 160 -20.62 -9.68 8.21
C LYS A 160 -21.68 -8.59 8.03
N THR A 161 -21.74 -7.99 6.84
CA THR A 161 -22.73 -7.00 6.40
C THR A 161 -23.39 -7.48 5.10
N ASP A 162 -24.35 -6.72 4.58
CA ASP A 162 -25.00 -7.02 3.30
C ASP A 162 -24.04 -6.86 2.10
N GLU A 163 -23.05 -5.97 2.23
CA GLU A 163 -22.07 -5.67 1.18
C GLU A 163 -20.85 -6.61 1.23
N GLY A 164 -20.52 -7.18 2.39
CA GLY A 164 -19.37 -8.07 2.52
C GLY A 164 -18.97 -8.32 3.98
N TYR A 165 -17.67 -8.39 4.23
CA TYR A 165 -17.10 -8.52 5.56
C TYR A 165 -16.37 -7.24 5.91
N LEU A 166 -16.82 -6.56 6.96
CA LEU A 166 -16.31 -5.25 7.36
C LEU A 166 -15.37 -5.34 8.55
N HIS A 167 -14.20 -4.73 8.44
CA HIS A 167 -13.27 -4.52 9.54
C HIS A 167 -13.03 -3.04 9.76
N GLU A 168 -13.12 -2.62 11.03
CA GLU A 168 -12.81 -1.27 11.46
C GLU A 168 -11.82 -1.33 12.62
N SER A 169 -10.75 -0.55 12.53
CA SER A 169 -9.77 -0.40 13.60
C SER A 169 -9.35 1.05 13.77
N ASN A 170 -9.16 1.46 15.02
CA ASN A 170 -8.55 2.73 15.38
C ASN A 170 -7.07 2.47 15.68
N LEU A 171 -6.20 3.20 14.99
CA LEU A 171 -4.75 3.11 15.13
C LEU A 171 -4.16 4.24 15.99
N TYR A 172 -4.99 5.21 16.41
CA TYR A 172 -4.67 6.29 17.36
C TYR A 172 -5.77 6.41 18.43
#